data_AF-A0A8S1UEX0-F1
#
_entry.id   AF-A0A8S1UEX0-F1
#
_cell.length_a   1.000
_cell.length_b   1.000
_cell.length_c   1.000
_cell.angle_alpha   90.00
_cell.angle_beta   90.00
_cell.angle_gamma   90.00
#
_symmetry.space_group_name_H-M   'P 1'
#
loop_
_entity.id
_entity.type
_entity.pdbx_description
1 polymer ?
#
loop_
_entity_poly.entity_id
_entity_poly.type
_entity_poly.pdbx_seq_one_letter_code
_entity_poly.pdbx_strand_id
1 'polypeptide(L)'
;MFSQRFPALDQSTPKILSKTTFKFDIRSYKTTEDVGIKQQGQSVQTKRQKTQPSFKQMPVFKKLVQKKLFNSLVNPNQQFEMPCNWEQKYHEKEKECQELQEKNQEQQKLMEQLERKYLSLKLAYESLQEDKQENDVLNIKKQMNSLEMELKEQLHRAEQQLWRTQEQNCLIQDKFKQFELKAKLLQQQTIHLHQALLCKYCGKLVNDAVTIIPCAHTYCGTCNKGYQKKCFLCGDEAKIEATYYNQFMSEIVKMYDTFQTIVQIFLR
;
A
#
# COMPACT_ATOMS: atom_id res chain seq x y z
N MET A 1 18.86 -36.63 29.24
CA MET A 1 18.62 -36.90 27.81
C MET A 1 17.79 -35.77 27.23
N PHE A 2 18.04 -35.43 25.97
CA PHE A 2 17.60 -34.26 25.17
C PHE A 2 18.30 -32.93 25.48
N SER A 3 19.52 -32.83 24.93
CA SER A 3 20.15 -31.55 24.57
C SER A 3 19.95 -31.37 23.07
N GLN A 4 19.08 -30.44 22.67
CA GLN A 4 19.06 -29.92 21.29
C GLN A 4 19.84 -28.61 21.30
N ARG A 5 20.99 -28.64 20.63
CA ARG A 5 21.85 -27.48 20.39
C ARG A 5 21.13 -26.54 19.42
N PHE A 6 20.93 -25.30 19.85
CA PHE A 6 20.67 -24.18 18.93
C PHE A 6 21.91 -23.94 18.05
N PRO A 7 21.76 -23.59 16.76
CA PRO A 7 22.88 -23.17 15.93
C PRO A 7 23.41 -21.83 16.45
N ALA A 8 24.74 -21.71 16.56
CA ALA A 8 25.43 -20.49 16.92
C ALA A 8 25.12 -19.40 15.89
N LEU A 9 24.53 -18.29 16.33
CA LEU A 9 24.45 -17.07 15.53
C LEU A 9 25.84 -16.42 15.54
N ASP A 10 26.42 -16.26 14.35
CA ASP A 10 27.65 -15.51 14.12
C ASP A 10 27.57 -14.11 14.73
N GLN A 11 28.56 -13.80 15.57
CA GLN A 11 28.81 -12.46 16.09
C GLN A 11 29.34 -11.57 14.97
N SER A 12 28.44 -11.00 14.18
CA SER A 12 28.73 -9.76 13.46
C SER A 12 27.71 -8.72 13.91
N THR A 13 28.14 -7.85 14.82
CA THR A 13 27.42 -6.63 15.20
C THR A 13 27.06 -5.83 13.94
N PRO A 14 25.77 -5.63 13.61
CA PRO A 14 25.42 -4.67 12.60
C PRO A 14 25.61 -3.28 13.20
N LYS A 15 26.51 -2.50 12.60
CA LYS A 15 26.63 -1.05 12.86
C LYS A 15 25.25 -0.43 12.66
N ILE A 16 24.71 0.19 13.70
CA ILE A 16 23.49 0.98 13.66
C ILE A 16 23.73 2.14 12.70
N LEU A 17 23.26 2.01 11.47
CA LEU A 17 23.12 3.12 10.52
C LEU A 17 21.85 3.88 10.88
N SER A 18 21.94 4.73 11.90
CA SER A 18 20.95 5.77 12.16
C SER A 18 21.09 6.87 11.11
N LYS A 19 20.45 6.66 9.95
CA LYS A 19 20.05 7.69 8.95
C LYS A 19 19.34 7.01 7.79
N THR A 20 18.06 6.73 7.95
CA THR A 20 17.14 6.58 6.81
C THR A 20 16.80 7.96 6.25
N THR A 21 17.78 8.65 5.68
CA THR A 21 17.50 9.69 4.68
C THR A 21 17.09 8.98 3.40
N PHE A 22 15.78 8.89 3.16
CA PHE A 22 15.24 8.52 1.85
C PHE A 22 15.70 9.55 0.82
N LYS A 23 16.74 9.20 0.07
CA LYS A 23 17.07 9.91 -1.17
C LYS A 23 16.34 9.21 -2.30
N PHE A 24 15.32 9.86 -2.84
CA PHE A 24 14.77 9.53 -4.14
C PHE A 24 15.85 9.81 -5.19
N ASP A 25 16.45 8.77 -5.75
CA ASP A 25 17.30 8.90 -6.92
C ASP A 25 16.43 8.92 -8.18
N ILE A 26 16.10 10.12 -8.65
CA ILE A 26 15.46 10.36 -9.94
C ILE A 26 16.57 10.69 -10.94
N ARG A 27 17.17 9.64 -11.54
CA ARG A 27 18.03 9.62 -12.75
C ARG A 27 18.42 8.14 -12.90
N SER A 28 18.23 7.40 -13.99
CA SER A 28 18.08 7.73 -15.41
C SER A 28 17.51 6.51 -16.12
N TYR A 29 16.38 6.64 -16.83
CA TYR A 29 16.03 5.67 -17.86
C TYR A 29 16.77 6.04 -19.14
N LYS A 30 17.96 5.45 -19.34
CA LYS A 30 18.50 5.26 -20.68
C LYS A 30 18.02 3.89 -21.17
N THR A 31 17.29 3.94 -22.27
CA THR A 31 16.96 2.84 -23.15
C THR A 31 18.23 2.12 -23.60
N THR A 32 18.30 0.82 -23.35
CA THR A 32 19.05 -0.13 -24.19
C THR A 32 18.13 -1.28 -24.52
N GLU A 33 17.70 -1.27 -25.78
CA GLU A 33 17.22 -2.42 -26.53
C GLU A 33 18.34 -3.47 -26.68
N ASP A 34 17.98 -4.61 -27.25
CA ASP A 34 18.80 -5.79 -27.56
C ASP A 34 19.13 -6.76 -26.43
N VAL A 35 18.26 -7.76 -26.27
CA VAL A 35 18.69 -9.17 -26.34
C VAL A 35 17.63 -10.00 -27.07
N GLY A 36 17.95 -10.41 -28.29
CA GLY A 36 17.19 -11.41 -29.04
C GLY A 36 17.34 -12.80 -28.41
N ILE A 37 16.23 -13.53 -28.30
CA ILE A 37 16.24 -14.97 -28.02
C ILE A 37 15.34 -15.69 -29.03
N LYS A 38 15.96 -16.71 -29.63
CA LYS A 38 15.53 -17.53 -30.76
C LYS A 38 14.27 -18.35 -30.44
N GLN A 39 13.42 -18.44 -31.47
CA GLN A 39 12.31 -19.37 -31.60
C GLN A 39 12.80 -20.80 -31.87
N GLN A 40 12.26 -21.76 -31.13
CA GLN A 40 11.88 -23.12 -31.54
C GLN A 40 10.73 -23.49 -30.57
N GLY A 41 9.51 -23.82 -30.95
CA GLY A 41 9.05 -24.57 -32.10
C GLY A 41 8.37 -25.83 -31.56
N GLN A 42 7.06 -25.77 -31.26
CA GLN A 42 6.22 -26.97 -31.15
C GLN A 42 4.75 -26.61 -31.37
N SER A 43 4.23 -27.19 -32.45
CA SER A 43 2.85 -27.14 -32.91
C SER A 43 1.96 -28.03 -32.05
N VAL A 44 0.85 -27.50 -31.55
CA VAL A 44 -0.28 -28.32 -31.09
C VAL A 44 -1.54 -27.79 -31.75
N GLN A 45 -2.03 -28.54 -32.73
CA GLN A 45 -3.37 -28.39 -33.29
C GLN A 45 -4.40 -28.72 -32.20
N THR A 46 -5.27 -27.77 -31.87
CA THR A 46 -6.50 -28.07 -31.14
C THR A 46 -7.72 -27.56 -31.91
N LYS A 47 -8.64 -28.51 -32.09
CA LYS A 47 -9.91 -28.44 -32.82
C LYS A 47 -10.76 -27.25 -32.39
N ARG A 48 -11.26 -26.51 -33.39
CA ARG A 48 -12.43 -25.63 -33.30
C ARG A 48 -13.65 -26.44 -32.80
N GLN A 49 -14.14 -26.11 -31.61
CA GLN A 49 -15.55 -26.32 -31.26
C GLN A 49 -16.23 -24.96 -31.15
N LYS A 50 -17.23 -24.76 -32.01
CA LYS A 50 -18.19 -23.65 -31.93
C LYS A 50 -19.07 -23.89 -30.69
N THR A 51 -18.94 -23.04 -29.69
CA THR A 51 -19.95 -22.89 -28.63
C THR A 51 -20.52 -21.47 -28.72
N GLN A 52 -21.83 -21.39 -28.93
CA GLN A 52 -22.58 -20.15 -28.82
C GLN A 52 -22.51 -19.62 -27.38
N PRO A 53 -22.34 -18.30 -27.15
CA PRO A 53 -22.60 -17.73 -25.84
C PRO A 53 -24.11 -17.53 -25.67
N SER A 54 -24.73 -18.37 -24.85
CA SER A 54 -26.06 -18.10 -24.30
C SER A 54 -25.98 -16.86 -23.39
N PHE A 55 -26.78 -15.85 -23.69
CA PHE A 55 -27.03 -14.70 -22.80
C PHE A 55 -27.62 -15.18 -21.46
N LYS A 56 -26.77 -15.44 -20.48
CA LYS A 56 -27.19 -15.57 -19.07
C LYS A 56 -26.94 -14.24 -18.36
N GLN A 57 -28.05 -13.60 -18.07
CA GLN A 57 -28.31 -12.56 -17.07
C GLN A 57 -27.08 -11.99 -16.34
N MET A 58 -26.81 -10.72 -16.62
CA MET A 58 -25.90 -9.90 -15.82
C MET A 58 -26.39 -9.80 -14.36
N PRO A 59 -25.49 -9.93 -13.37
CA PRO A 59 -25.85 -9.88 -11.97
C PRO A 59 -26.36 -8.48 -11.58
N VAL A 60 -27.31 -8.49 -10.65
CA VAL A 60 -28.10 -7.37 -10.09
C VAL A 60 -27.25 -6.18 -9.56
N PHE A 61 -25.93 -6.32 -9.52
CA PHE A 61 -24.98 -5.30 -9.06
C PHE A 61 -24.91 -4.04 -9.95
N LYS A 62 -25.19 -4.13 -11.26
CA LYS A 62 -25.17 -2.91 -12.10
C LYS A 62 -26.31 -1.95 -11.75
N LYS A 63 -27.50 -2.41 -11.36
CA LYS A 63 -28.63 -1.51 -11.08
C LYS A 63 -28.41 -0.63 -9.84
N LEU A 64 -27.67 -1.10 -8.83
CA LEU A 64 -27.42 -0.32 -7.62
C LEU A 64 -26.34 0.76 -7.84
N VAL A 65 -25.29 0.43 -8.59
CA VAL A 65 -24.22 1.39 -8.92
C VAL A 65 -24.71 2.42 -9.94
N GLN A 66 -25.50 2.00 -10.93
CA GLN A 66 -26.05 2.93 -11.92
C GLN A 66 -27.07 3.89 -11.29
N LYS A 67 -27.89 3.45 -10.33
CA LYS A 67 -28.86 4.33 -9.65
C LYS A 67 -28.19 5.34 -8.70
N LYS A 68 -27.05 4.98 -8.07
CA LYS A 68 -26.27 5.91 -7.25
C LYS A 68 -25.51 6.93 -8.10
N LEU A 69 -24.91 6.51 -9.22
CA LEU A 69 -24.25 7.43 -10.15
C LEU A 69 -25.25 8.37 -10.83
N PHE A 70 -26.45 7.90 -11.19
CA PHE A 70 -27.48 8.74 -11.82
C PHE A 70 -28.08 9.76 -10.84
N ASN A 71 -28.29 9.40 -9.58
CA ASN A 71 -28.76 10.37 -8.57
C ASN A 71 -27.70 11.44 -8.22
N SER A 72 -26.40 11.13 -8.35
CA SER A 72 -25.33 12.11 -8.14
C SER A 72 -25.20 13.11 -9.29
N LEU A 73 -25.65 12.77 -10.50
CA LEU A 73 -25.59 13.63 -11.68
C LEU A 73 -26.76 14.64 -11.75
N VAL A 74 -27.85 14.39 -11.03
CA VAL A 74 -29.08 15.22 -11.07
C VAL A 74 -29.11 16.24 -9.92
N ASN A 75 -28.13 16.23 -9.01
CA ASN A 75 -28.10 17.15 -7.87
C ASN A 75 -26.71 17.83 -7.75
N PRO A 76 -26.50 18.99 -8.41
CA PRO A 76 -25.21 19.68 -8.40
C PRO A 76 -24.79 20.24 -7.03
N ASN A 77 -25.64 20.12 -6.00
CA ASN A 77 -25.38 20.54 -4.63
C ASN A 77 -24.98 19.42 -3.66
N GLN A 78 -24.79 18.17 -4.11
CA GLN A 78 -24.14 17.17 -3.27
C GLN A 78 -22.62 17.36 -3.35
N GLN A 79 -22.13 18.33 -2.57
CA GLN A 79 -20.71 18.35 -2.19
C GLN A 79 -20.37 16.97 -1.63
N PHE A 80 -19.43 16.30 -2.30
CA PHE A 80 -18.79 15.11 -1.77
C PHE A 80 -17.97 15.58 -0.56
N GLU A 81 -18.59 15.63 0.61
CA GLU A 81 -17.87 15.78 1.88
C GLU A 81 -17.02 14.52 2.05
N MET A 82 -15.79 14.59 1.55
CA MET A 82 -14.78 13.60 1.85
C MET A 82 -14.61 13.61 3.37
N PRO A 83 -14.90 12.51 4.09
CA PRO A 83 -14.86 12.54 5.54
C PRO A 83 -13.46 12.94 5.99
N CYS A 84 -13.33 14.14 6.55
CA CYS A 84 -12.10 14.73 7.07
C CYS A 84 -11.63 14.04 8.37
N ASN A 85 -11.92 12.75 8.50
CA ASN A 85 -11.69 11.92 9.68
C ASN A 85 -10.39 11.10 9.56
N TRP A 86 -9.82 10.98 8.36
CA TRP A 86 -8.58 10.21 8.16
C TRP A 86 -7.39 10.83 8.89
N GLU A 87 -7.30 12.16 8.92
CA GLU A 87 -6.24 12.90 9.62
C GLU A 87 -6.39 12.75 11.14
N GLN A 88 -7.62 12.80 11.64
CA GLN A 88 -7.92 12.49 13.04
C GLN A 88 -7.56 11.05 13.41
N LYS A 89 -7.92 10.06 12.58
CA LYS A 89 -7.52 8.65 12.79
C LYS A 89 -6.02 8.44 12.72
N TYR A 90 -5.32 9.17 11.85
CA TYR A 90 -3.87 9.11 11.78
C TYR A 90 -3.25 9.63 13.08
N HIS A 91 -3.69 10.79 13.57
CA HIS A 91 -3.23 11.33 14.85
C HIS A 91 -3.59 10.45 16.06
N GLU A 92 -4.77 9.82 16.06
CA GLU A 92 -5.13 8.84 17.09
C GLU A 92 -4.14 7.66 17.10
N LYS A 93 -3.75 7.17 15.91
CA LYS A 93 -2.77 6.07 15.79
C LYS A 93 -1.34 6.49 16.12
N GLU A 94 -0.96 7.72 15.79
CA GLU A 94 0.32 8.30 16.16
C GLU A 94 0.44 8.43 17.68
N LYS A 95 -0.63 8.89 18.35
CA LYS A 95 -0.71 8.96 19.80
C LYS A 95 -0.66 7.57 20.45
N GLU A 96 -1.38 6.59 19.90
CA GLU A 96 -1.32 5.19 20.37
C GLU A 96 0.11 4.62 20.26
N CYS A 97 0.84 4.92 19.18
CA CYS A 97 2.25 4.54 19.04
C CYS A 97 3.15 5.21 20.09
N GLN A 98 2.95 6.50 20.37
CA GLN A 98 3.73 7.20 21.41
C GLN A 98 3.45 6.61 22.80
N GLU A 99 2.20 6.37 23.16
CA GLU A 99 1.82 5.75 24.45
C GLU A 99 2.41 4.33 24.59
N LEU A 100 2.42 3.54 23.52
CA LEU A 100 3.05 2.22 23.52
C LEU A 100 4.58 2.32 23.68
N GLN A 101 5.21 3.33 23.08
CA GLN A 101 6.64 3.57 23.20
C GLN A 101 7.04 3.98 24.62
N GLU A 102 6.25 4.84 25.27
CA GLU A 102 6.46 5.24 26.67
C GLU A 102 6.30 4.04 27.62
N LYS A 103 5.24 3.25 27.46
CA LYS A 103 5.05 2.01 28.25
C LYS A 103 6.20 1.02 28.09
N ASN A 104 6.75 0.91 26.89
CA ASN A 104 7.90 0.04 26.63
C ASN A 104 9.15 0.53 27.39
N GLN A 105 9.39 1.85 27.40
CA GLN A 105 10.48 2.45 28.18
C GLN A 105 10.29 2.26 29.69
N GLU A 106 9.06 2.39 30.20
CA GLU A 106 8.74 2.13 31.60
C GLU A 106 8.99 0.66 31.99
N GLN A 107 8.55 -0.28 31.15
CA GLN A 107 8.83 -1.71 31.35
C GLN A 107 10.34 -2.00 31.35
N GLN A 108 11.11 -1.38 30.45
CA GLN A 108 12.56 -1.52 30.42
C GLN A 108 13.21 -1.04 31.73
N LYS A 109 12.80 0.15 32.22
CA LYS A 109 13.30 0.68 33.51
C LYS A 109 12.93 -0.22 34.68
N LEU A 110 11.74 -0.82 34.67
CA LEU A 110 11.31 -1.75 35.71
C LEU A 110 12.16 -3.03 35.71
N MET A 111 12.47 -3.59 34.53
CA MET A 111 13.38 -4.73 34.41
C MET A 111 14.77 -4.42 34.98
N GLU A 112 15.36 -3.27 34.62
CA GLU A 112 16.66 -2.86 35.15
C GLU A 112 16.67 -2.67 36.68
N GLN A 113 15.55 -2.22 37.26
CA GLN A 113 15.41 -2.10 38.71
C GLN A 113 15.32 -3.47 39.39
N LEU A 114 14.57 -4.41 38.80
CA LEU A 114 14.45 -5.77 39.32
C LEU A 114 15.78 -6.53 39.22
N GLU A 115 16.53 -6.38 38.14
CA GLU A 115 17.87 -6.96 37.99
C GLU A 115 18.84 -6.44 39.07
N ARG A 116 18.81 -5.12 39.34
CA ARG A 116 19.62 -4.53 40.41
C ARG A 116 19.25 -5.08 41.79
N LYS A 117 17.96 -5.23 42.08
CA LYS A 117 17.48 -5.83 43.33
C LYS A 117 17.91 -7.29 43.46
N TYR A 118 17.77 -8.07 42.39
CA TYR A 118 18.21 -9.46 42.34
C TYR A 118 19.71 -9.59 42.63
N LEU A 119 20.54 -8.76 42.00
CA LEU A 119 21.99 -8.77 42.20
C LEU A 119 22.36 -8.41 43.64
N SER A 120 21.69 -7.42 44.23
CA SER A 120 21.89 -7.03 45.63
C SER A 120 21.52 -8.16 46.61
N LEU A 121 20.39 -8.84 46.39
CA LEU A 121 19.96 -9.96 47.21
C LEU A 121 20.91 -11.16 47.10
N LYS A 122 21.43 -11.42 45.89
CA LYS A 122 22.42 -12.46 45.66
C LYS A 122 23.70 -12.23 46.45
N LEU A 123 24.21 -11.00 46.47
CA LEU A 123 25.39 -10.63 47.27
C LEU A 123 25.13 -10.78 48.79
N ALA A 124 23.94 -10.37 49.26
CA ALA A 124 23.57 -10.54 50.67
C ALA A 124 23.46 -12.03 51.07
N TYR A 125 22.94 -12.88 50.18
CA TYR A 125 22.90 -14.33 50.38
C TYR A 125 24.30 -14.92 50.52
N GLU A 126 25.21 -14.56 49.61
CA GLU A 126 26.61 -15.01 49.64
C GLU A 126 27.30 -14.60 50.95
N SER A 127 27.07 -13.38 51.43
CA SER A 127 27.62 -12.90 52.71
C SER A 127 27.05 -13.64 53.93
N LEU A 128 25.74 -13.89 54.00
CA LEU A 128 25.13 -14.60 55.14
C LEU A 128 25.45 -16.09 55.17
N GLN A 129 25.74 -16.68 54.01
CA GLN A 129 26.23 -18.04 53.90
C GLN A 129 27.62 -18.21 54.56
N GLU A 130 28.44 -17.16 54.58
CA GLU A 130 29.73 -17.15 55.29
C GLU A 130 29.55 -17.08 56.82
N ASP A 131 28.50 -16.43 57.32
CA ASP A 131 28.29 -16.14 58.76
C ASP A 131 27.47 -17.18 59.56
N LYS A 132 27.10 -18.33 58.99
CA LYS A 132 26.36 -19.43 59.67
C LYS A 132 25.05 -19.01 60.41
N GLN A 133 24.33 -18.01 59.91
CA GLN A 133 22.95 -17.73 60.34
C GLN A 133 21.95 -18.55 59.51
N GLU A 134 21.75 -19.83 59.86
CA GLU A 134 20.97 -20.80 59.05
C GLU A 134 19.53 -20.36 58.75
N ASN A 135 18.89 -19.58 59.63
CA ASN A 135 17.49 -19.18 59.47
C ASN A 135 17.34 -18.01 58.46
N ASP A 136 18.28 -17.06 58.46
CA ASP A 136 18.27 -15.92 57.53
C ASP A 136 18.69 -16.35 56.12
N VAL A 137 19.64 -17.29 56.01
CA VAL A 137 20.02 -17.93 54.74
C VAL A 137 18.82 -18.64 54.11
N LEU A 138 17.99 -19.35 54.88
CA LEU A 138 16.80 -20.02 54.37
C LEU A 138 15.74 -19.02 53.87
N ASN A 139 15.52 -17.91 54.59
CA ASN A 139 14.57 -16.88 54.19
C ASN A 139 15.01 -16.16 52.91
N ILE A 140 16.28 -15.81 52.80
CA ILE A 140 16.82 -15.17 51.59
C ILE A 140 16.77 -16.12 50.41
N LYS A 141 17.06 -17.41 50.61
CA LYS A 141 16.93 -18.42 49.55
C LYS A 141 15.50 -18.53 49.02
N LYS A 142 14.49 -18.47 49.90
CA LYS A 142 13.08 -18.45 49.51
C LYS A 142 12.75 -17.17 48.72
N GLN A 143 13.22 -16.01 49.15
CA GLN A 143 13.05 -14.75 48.43
C GLN A 143 13.72 -14.78 47.05
N MET A 144 14.94 -15.29 46.95
CA MET A 144 15.64 -15.49 45.68
C MET A 144 14.87 -16.39 44.73
N ASN A 145 14.39 -17.55 45.20
CA ASN A 145 13.60 -18.46 44.36
C ASN A 145 12.29 -17.82 43.89
N SER A 146 11.64 -17.02 44.75
CA SER A 146 10.43 -16.28 44.39
C SER A 146 10.71 -15.25 43.30
N LEU A 147 11.78 -14.46 43.44
CA LEU A 147 12.18 -13.47 42.44
C LEU A 147 12.64 -14.11 41.13
N GLU A 148 13.35 -15.23 41.20
CA GLU A 148 13.75 -15.97 40.00
C GLU A 148 12.55 -16.49 39.21
N MET A 149 11.53 -16.99 39.91
CA MET A 149 10.28 -17.44 39.30
C MET A 149 9.51 -16.28 38.67
N GLU A 150 9.41 -15.13 39.37
CA GLU A 150 8.76 -13.93 38.84
C GLU A 150 9.49 -13.41 37.59
N LEU A 151 10.82 -13.38 37.60
CA LEU A 151 11.63 -12.97 36.45
C LEU A 151 11.41 -13.90 35.24
N LYS A 152 11.38 -15.22 35.47
CA LYS A 152 11.08 -16.21 34.41
C LYS A 152 9.69 -16.01 33.83
N GLU A 153 8.70 -15.71 34.67
CA GLU A 153 7.34 -15.45 34.22
C GLU A 153 7.24 -14.15 33.40
N GLN A 154 7.89 -13.07 33.85
CA GLN A 154 7.94 -11.81 33.10
C GLN A 154 8.64 -11.99 31.74
N LEU A 155 9.76 -12.72 31.71
CA LEU A 155 10.48 -13.02 30.48
C LEU A 155 9.60 -13.81 29.49
N HIS A 156 8.88 -14.82 29.99
CA HIS A 156 7.95 -15.58 29.16
C HIS A 156 6.80 -14.72 28.60
N ARG A 157 6.24 -13.81 29.41
CA ARG A 157 5.21 -12.87 28.94
C ARG A 157 5.75 -11.92 27.86
N ALA A 158 6.97 -11.42 28.04
CA ALA A 158 7.63 -10.56 27.06
C ALA A 158 7.90 -11.29 25.73
N GLU A 159 8.37 -12.54 25.79
CA GLU A 159 8.57 -13.38 24.60
C GLU A 159 7.26 -13.63 23.84
N GLN A 160 6.17 -13.93 24.56
CA GLN A 160 4.85 -14.09 23.92
C GLN A 160 4.37 -12.80 23.26
N GLN A 161 4.59 -11.64 23.89
CA GLN A 161 4.20 -10.36 23.31
C GLN A 161 5.02 -10.05 22.06
N LEU A 162 6.34 -10.26 22.10
CA LEU A 162 7.23 -10.11 20.95
C LEU A 162 6.77 -10.95 19.77
N TRP A 163 6.41 -12.22 20.03
CA TRP A 163 5.93 -13.13 19.00
C TRP A 163 4.62 -12.63 18.35
N ARG A 164 3.65 -12.17 19.15
CA ARG A 164 2.38 -11.61 18.64
C ARG A 164 2.60 -10.35 17.82
N THR A 165 3.48 -9.45 18.27
CA THR A 165 3.82 -8.23 17.53
C THR A 165 4.53 -8.56 16.22
N GLN A 166 5.41 -9.56 16.20
CA GLN A 166 6.07 -10.02 14.98
C GLN A 166 5.08 -10.60 13.96
N GLU A 167 4.11 -11.41 14.42
CA GLU A 167 3.04 -11.92 13.57
C GLU A 167 2.19 -10.79 12.96
N GLN A 168 1.80 -9.80 13.78
CA GLN A 168 1.08 -8.61 13.29
C GLN A 168 1.88 -7.81 12.28
N ASN A 169 3.19 -7.64 12.50
CA ASN A 169 4.07 -6.94 11.56
C ASN A 169 4.16 -7.67 10.21
N CYS A 170 4.23 -9.01 10.20
CA CYS A 170 4.18 -9.79 8.97
C CYS A 170 2.86 -9.55 8.21
N LEU A 171 1.72 -9.56 8.90
CA LEU A 171 0.41 -9.29 8.29
C LEU A 171 0.31 -7.86 7.71
N ILE A 172 0.90 -6.89 8.40
CA ILE A 172 0.95 -5.50 7.93
C ILE A 172 1.83 -5.38 6.68
N GLN A 173 3.00 -6.03 6.66
CA GLN A 173 3.89 -6.04 5.49
C GLN A 173 3.20 -6.63 4.25
N ASP A 174 2.45 -7.71 4.41
CA ASP A 174 1.71 -8.31 3.30
C ASP A 174 0.60 -7.39 2.78
N LYS A 175 -0.10 -6.68 3.67
CA LYS A 175 -1.07 -5.65 3.26
C LYS A 175 -0.39 -4.52 2.50
N PHE A 176 0.78 -4.05 2.94
CA PHE A 176 1.55 -3.03 2.24
C PHE A 176 1.94 -3.46 0.82
N LYS A 177 2.44 -4.69 0.65
CA LYS A 177 2.75 -5.24 -0.69
C LYS A 177 1.51 -5.28 -1.59
N GLN A 178 0.35 -5.66 -1.06
CA GLN A 178 -0.90 -5.64 -1.81
C GLN A 178 -1.32 -4.22 -2.21
N PHE A 179 -1.15 -3.24 -1.32
CA PHE A 179 -1.41 -1.83 -1.63
C PHE A 179 -0.48 -1.32 -2.72
N GLU A 180 0.81 -1.65 -2.66
CA GLU A 180 1.79 -1.26 -3.67
C GLU A 180 1.43 -1.83 -5.07
N LEU A 181 1.05 -3.11 -5.13
CA LEU A 181 0.60 -3.73 -6.39
C LEU A 181 -0.65 -3.03 -6.96
N LYS A 182 -1.63 -2.72 -6.11
CA LYS A 182 -2.85 -2.00 -6.52
C LYS A 182 -2.53 -0.57 -6.98
N ALA A 183 -1.62 0.12 -6.30
CA ALA A 183 -1.17 1.46 -6.70
C ALA A 183 -0.50 1.44 -8.09
N LYS A 184 0.38 0.46 -8.36
CA LYS A 184 0.99 0.27 -9.68
C LYS A 184 -0.05 0.02 -10.77
N LEU A 185 -1.05 -0.83 -10.50
CA LEU A 185 -2.14 -1.10 -11.45
C LEU A 185 -2.96 0.17 -11.74
N LEU A 186 -3.31 0.94 -10.71
CA LEU A 186 -4.02 2.21 -10.87
C LEU A 186 -3.20 3.23 -11.68
N GLN A 187 -1.89 3.30 -11.44
CA GLN A 187 -1.00 4.17 -12.21
C GLN A 187 -0.97 3.79 -13.70
N GLN A 188 -0.87 2.49 -14.02
CA GLN A 188 -0.93 2.01 -15.40
C GLN A 188 -2.27 2.35 -16.07
N GLN A 189 -3.39 2.14 -15.38
CA GLN A 189 -4.72 2.49 -15.88
C GLN A 189 -4.87 4.00 -16.11
N THR A 190 -4.28 4.82 -15.25
CA THR A 190 -4.29 6.29 -15.37
C THR A 190 -3.55 6.76 -16.63
N ILE A 191 -2.44 6.12 -17.00
CA ILE A 191 -1.71 6.43 -18.23
C ILE A 191 -2.56 6.12 -19.47
N HIS A 192 -3.22 4.96 -19.50
CA HIS A 192 -4.11 4.59 -20.62
C HIS A 192 -5.29 5.56 -20.75
N LEU A 193 -5.90 5.93 -19.62
CA LEU A 193 -6.98 6.90 -19.60
C LEU A 193 -6.52 8.26 -20.11
N HIS A 194 -5.34 8.73 -19.67
CA HIS A 194 -4.74 9.97 -20.16
C HIS A 194 -4.65 10.00 -21.68
N GLN A 195 -4.06 8.96 -22.28
CA GLN A 195 -3.87 8.87 -23.73
C GLN A 195 -5.20 8.84 -24.51
N ALA A 196 -6.26 8.29 -23.94
CA ALA A 196 -7.60 8.26 -24.53
C ALA A 196 -8.28 9.64 -24.51
N LEU A 197 -7.90 10.50 -23.56
CA LEU A 197 -8.45 11.84 -23.39
C LEU A 197 -7.66 12.94 -24.11
N LEU A 198 -6.57 12.58 -24.81
CA LEU A 198 -5.81 13.52 -25.63
C LEU A 198 -6.47 13.75 -27.00
N CYS A 199 -6.57 15.01 -27.39
CA CYS A 199 -6.90 15.44 -28.73
C CYS A 199 -5.82 14.95 -29.69
N LYS A 200 -6.22 14.16 -30.68
CA LYS A 200 -5.31 13.49 -31.61
C LYS A 200 -4.65 14.45 -32.61
N TYR A 201 -5.13 15.70 -32.67
CA TYR A 201 -4.54 16.76 -33.49
C TYR A 201 -3.46 17.55 -32.74
N CYS A 202 -3.78 18.07 -31.54
CA CYS A 202 -2.85 18.94 -30.80
C CYS A 202 -2.07 18.24 -29.69
N GLY A 203 -2.37 16.98 -29.38
CA GLY A 203 -1.71 16.17 -28.36
C GLY A 203 -2.00 16.59 -26.91
N LYS A 204 -2.85 17.59 -26.69
CA LYS A 204 -3.26 18.06 -25.36
C LYS A 204 -4.57 17.40 -24.94
N LEU A 205 -4.92 17.45 -23.65
CA LEU A 205 -6.24 17.04 -23.18
C LEU A 205 -7.32 17.76 -23.98
N VAL A 206 -8.37 17.02 -24.35
CA VAL A 206 -9.46 17.57 -25.15
C VAL A 206 -10.15 18.70 -24.38
N ASN A 207 -10.18 19.89 -24.96
CA ASN A 207 -10.95 21.02 -24.45
C ASN A 207 -12.10 21.32 -25.41
N ASP A 208 -13.31 21.49 -24.86
CA ASP A 208 -14.54 21.69 -25.65
C ASP A 208 -14.71 20.61 -26.72
N ALA A 209 -14.89 19.36 -26.31
CA ALA A 209 -14.78 18.20 -27.17
C ALA A 209 -15.78 18.21 -28.35
N VAL A 210 -15.30 17.94 -29.56
CA VAL A 210 -16.11 17.77 -30.77
C VAL A 210 -15.85 16.38 -31.34
N THR A 211 -16.91 15.60 -31.55
CA THR A 211 -16.83 14.24 -32.09
C THR A 211 -17.37 14.21 -33.52
N ILE A 212 -16.66 13.50 -34.40
CA ILE A 212 -16.97 13.34 -35.82
C ILE A 212 -17.85 12.12 -36.05
N ILE A 213 -18.86 12.24 -36.92
CA ILE A 213 -19.66 11.13 -37.45
C ILE A 213 -19.20 10.83 -38.89
N PRO A 214 -18.98 9.56 -39.27
CA PRO A 214 -19.30 8.32 -38.54
C PRO A 214 -18.16 7.72 -37.70
N CYS A 215 -16.93 8.22 -37.83
CA CYS A 215 -15.74 7.55 -37.25
C CYS A 215 -15.57 7.68 -35.72
N ALA A 216 -16.38 8.49 -35.05
CA ALA A 216 -16.34 8.73 -33.60
C ALA A 216 -15.03 9.29 -33.02
N HIS A 217 -14.11 9.78 -33.87
CA HIS A 217 -12.91 10.47 -33.40
C HIS A 217 -13.25 11.83 -32.79
N THR A 218 -12.57 12.17 -31.70
CA THR A 218 -12.85 13.38 -30.89
C THR A 218 -11.64 14.31 -30.86
N TYR A 219 -11.91 15.61 -31.00
CA TYR A 219 -10.93 16.70 -31.07
C TYR A 219 -11.35 17.86 -30.16
N CYS A 220 -10.45 18.82 -29.92
CA CYS A 220 -10.86 20.08 -29.29
C CYS A 220 -11.71 20.92 -30.25
N GLY A 221 -12.65 21.71 -29.73
CA GLY A 221 -13.47 22.61 -30.53
C GLY A 221 -12.67 23.67 -31.31
N THR A 222 -11.50 24.04 -30.78
CA THR A 222 -10.55 24.95 -31.45
C THR A 222 -9.65 24.26 -32.47
N CYS A 223 -9.62 22.92 -32.49
CA CYS A 223 -8.80 22.12 -33.41
C CYS A 223 -9.56 21.76 -34.70
N ASN A 224 -10.36 22.69 -35.22
CA ASN A 224 -11.19 22.52 -36.42
C ASN A 224 -10.42 22.02 -37.65
N LYS A 225 -9.14 22.39 -37.80
CA LYS A 225 -8.26 21.88 -38.86
C LYS A 225 -8.14 20.36 -38.89
N GLY A 226 -8.31 19.70 -37.74
CA GLY A 226 -8.31 18.24 -37.64
C GLY A 226 -9.57 17.55 -38.19
N TYR A 227 -10.63 18.32 -38.49
CA TYR A 227 -11.94 17.77 -38.86
C TYR A 227 -12.77 18.66 -39.80
N GLN A 228 -12.19 19.65 -40.46
CA GLN A 228 -12.94 20.59 -41.30
C GLN A 228 -13.44 19.99 -42.62
N LYS A 229 -12.70 19.02 -43.17
CA LYS A 229 -13.03 18.36 -44.46
C LYS A 229 -12.98 16.84 -44.36
N LYS A 230 -11.97 16.35 -43.65
CA LYS A 230 -11.74 14.94 -43.39
C LYS A 230 -11.20 14.76 -41.99
N CYS A 231 -11.41 13.58 -41.42
CA CYS A 231 -10.88 13.25 -40.11
C CYS A 231 -9.37 13.09 -40.21
N PHE A 232 -8.60 13.80 -39.38
CA PHE A 232 -7.13 13.72 -39.37
C PHE A 232 -6.62 12.28 -39.22
N LEU A 233 -7.30 11.45 -38.43
CA LEU A 233 -6.92 10.05 -38.21
C LEU A 233 -7.37 9.10 -39.31
N CYS A 234 -8.55 9.28 -39.89
CA CYS A 234 -9.07 8.39 -40.93
C CYS A 234 -8.60 8.78 -42.34
N GLY A 235 -8.03 9.97 -42.51
CA GLY A 235 -7.70 10.49 -43.84
C GLY A 235 -8.95 10.54 -44.73
N ASP A 236 -8.81 10.09 -45.97
CA ASP A 236 -9.87 10.14 -46.99
C ASP A 236 -10.87 8.96 -46.91
N GLU A 237 -10.64 7.99 -46.01
CA GLU A 237 -11.50 6.80 -45.88
C GLU A 237 -12.86 7.09 -45.25
N ALA A 238 -12.97 8.17 -44.47
CA ALA A 238 -14.21 8.57 -43.82
C ALA A 238 -14.56 10.02 -44.16
N LYS A 239 -15.53 10.20 -45.08
CA LYS A 239 -16.14 11.52 -45.30
C LYS A 239 -16.89 11.92 -44.04
N ILE A 240 -16.63 13.13 -43.57
CA ILE A 240 -17.33 13.67 -42.40
C ILE A 240 -18.77 13.98 -42.79
N GLU A 241 -19.72 13.33 -42.14
CA GLU A 241 -21.15 13.57 -42.35
C GLU A 241 -21.64 14.70 -41.45
N ALA A 242 -21.24 14.66 -40.18
CA ALA A 242 -21.60 15.64 -39.18
C ALA A 242 -20.54 15.70 -38.08
N THR A 243 -20.62 16.77 -37.30
CA THR A 243 -19.87 16.91 -36.04
C THR A 243 -20.85 17.33 -34.97
N TYR A 244 -20.64 16.87 -33.74
CA TYR A 244 -21.43 17.31 -32.60
C TYR A 244 -20.52 17.64 -31.42
N TYR A 245 -20.98 18.57 -30.59
CA TYR A 245 -20.31 18.89 -29.34
C TYR A 245 -20.52 17.77 -28.32
N ASN A 246 -19.43 17.19 -27.84
CA ASN A 246 -19.44 16.06 -26.93
C ASN A 246 -19.20 16.56 -25.50
N GLN A 247 -20.27 17.06 -24.89
CA GLN A 247 -20.23 17.54 -23.51
C GLN A 247 -19.76 16.45 -22.53
N PHE A 248 -20.19 15.21 -22.73
CA PHE A 248 -19.80 14.07 -21.90
C PHE A 248 -18.28 13.87 -21.87
N MET A 249 -17.60 13.92 -23.02
CA MET A 249 -16.13 13.83 -23.06
C MET A 249 -15.46 14.99 -22.33
N SER A 250 -16.02 16.19 -22.45
CA SER A 250 -15.50 17.38 -21.75
C SER A 250 -15.64 17.23 -20.23
N GLU A 251 -16.73 16.64 -19.75
CA GLU A 251 -16.93 16.32 -18.33
C GLU A 251 -15.96 15.22 -17.84
N ILE A 252 -15.70 14.19 -18.66
CA ILE A 252 -14.71 13.16 -18.33
C ILE A 252 -13.32 13.78 -18.16
N VAL A 253 -12.91 14.69 -19.04
CA VAL A 253 -11.61 15.38 -18.92
C VAL A 253 -11.52 16.15 -17.60
N LYS A 254 -12.58 16.88 -17.21
CA LYS A 254 -12.63 17.59 -15.91
C LYS A 254 -12.54 16.63 -14.71
N MET A 255 -13.24 15.50 -14.77
CA MET A 255 -13.14 14.46 -13.74
C MET A 255 -11.73 13.88 -13.67
N TYR A 256 -11.09 13.66 -14.81
CA TYR A 256 -9.71 13.19 -14.88
C TYR A 256 -8.72 14.17 -14.25
N ASP A 257 -8.84 15.48 -14.54
CA ASP A 257 -7.98 16.51 -13.93
C ASP A 257 -8.15 16.55 -12.39
N THR A 258 -9.40 16.43 -11.92
CA THR A 258 -9.71 16.34 -10.49
C THR A 258 -9.07 15.10 -9.87
N PHE A 259 -9.20 13.95 -10.54
CA PHE A 259 -8.60 12.70 -10.10
C PHE A 259 -7.06 12.78 -10.06
N GLN A 260 -6.44 13.39 -11.07
CA GLN A 260 -4.98 13.57 -11.12
C GLN A 260 -4.49 14.45 -9.98
N THR A 261 -5.23 15.51 -9.64
CA THR A 261 -4.93 16.39 -8.50
C THR A 261 -4.96 15.60 -7.18
N ILE A 262 -5.99 14.76 -6.98
CA ILE A 262 -6.11 13.91 -5.80
C ILE A 262 -4.92 12.95 -5.72
N VAL A 263 -4.59 12.26 -6.82
CA VAL A 263 -3.45 11.33 -6.86
C VAL A 263 -2.13 12.03 -6.52
N GLN A 264 -1.91 13.27 -6.99
CA GLN A 264 -0.70 14.03 -6.67
C GLN A 264 -0.59 14.41 -5.19
N ILE A 265 -1.70 14.65 -4.50
CA ILE A 265 -1.71 14.92 -3.06
C ILE A 265 -1.26 13.67 -2.29
N PHE A 266 -1.72 12.49 -2.68
CA PHE A 266 -1.39 11.23 -1.99
C PHE A 266 -0.01 10.66 -2.32
N LEU A 267 0.64 11.11 -3.41
CA LEU A 267 1.96 10.63 -3.84
C LEU A 267 3.10 11.60 -3.52
N ARG A 268 2.81 12.78 -2.96
CA ARG A 268 3.79 13.69 -2.37
C ARG A 268 4.11 13.28 -0.94
#